data_AF-A0A235HYJ5-F1
#
_entry.id   AF-A0A235HYJ5-F1
#
_cell.length_a   1.000
_cell.length_b   1.000
_cell.length_c   1.000
_cell.angle_alpha   90.00
_cell.angle_beta   90.00
_cell.angle_gamma   90.00
#
_symmetry.space_group_name_H-M   'P 1'
#
loop_
_entity.id
_entity.type
_entity.pdbx_description
1 polymer ?
#
loop_
_entity_poly.entity_id
_entity_poly.type
_entity_poly.pdbx_seq_one_letter_code
_entity_poly.pdbx_strand_id
1 'polypeptide(L)' 'MRFVLGGGVTKAEEDFWRVVRQVARERALPEVDFEIVSARLGDDAPLWGAVALAEMRMA' A
#
# COMPACT_ATOMS: atom_id res chain seq x y z
N MET A 1 10.63 -1.96 -6.46
CA MET A 1 9.56 -0.91 -6.37
C MET A 1 8.54 -1.30 -5.31
N ARG A 2 7.98 -0.34 -4.55
CA ARG A 2 7.00 -0.64 -3.48
C ARG A 2 5.63 -0.10 -3.84
N PHE A 3 4.64 -0.99 -3.88
CA PHE A 3 3.23 -0.63 -4.00
C PHE A 3 2.55 -0.74 -2.64
N VAL A 4 1.85 0.31 -2.24
CA VAL A 4 1.10 0.36 -0.99
C VAL A 4 -0.39 0.37 -1.34
N LEU A 5 -1.13 -0.65 -0.91
CA LEU A 5 -2.57 -0.75 -1.12
C LEU A 5 -3.31 -0.43 0.18
N GLY A 6 -4.30 0.45 0.12
CA GLY A 6 -5.21 0.77 1.23
C GLY A 6 -6.68 0.60 0.84
N GLY A 7 -7.58 0.92 1.77
CA GLY A 7 -9.02 0.80 1.61
C GLY A 7 -9.62 -0.39 2.34
N GLY A 8 -10.95 -0.48 2.38
CA GLY A 8 -11.65 -1.49 3.19
C GLY A 8 -11.30 -2.94 2.83
N VAL A 9 -11.13 -3.23 1.54
CA VAL A 9 -10.83 -4.59 1.04
C VAL A 9 -9.43 -5.06 1.45
N THR A 10 -8.47 -4.16 1.68
CA THR A 10 -7.11 -4.53 2.10
C THR A 10 -7.03 -4.97 3.56
N LYS A 11 -8.15 -4.85 4.30
CA LYS A 11 -8.33 -5.42 5.65
C LYS A 11 -8.68 -6.91 5.61
N ALA A 12 -9.00 -7.45 4.43
CA ALA A 12 -9.17 -8.89 4.26
C ALA A 12 -7.87 -9.64 4.61
N GLU A 13 -8.04 -10.87 5.08
CA GLU A 13 -6.93 -11.75 5.45
C GLU A 13 -6.16 -12.26 4.21
N GLU A 14 -5.32 -13.28 4.42
CA GLU A 14 -4.27 -13.72 3.50
C GLU A 14 -4.78 -14.11 2.10
N ASP A 15 -6.04 -14.51 1.95
CA ASP A 15 -6.61 -14.91 0.66
C ASP A 15 -6.61 -13.79 -0.37
N PHE A 16 -7.04 -12.58 0.01
CA PHE A 16 -7.01 -11.43 -0.88
C PHE A 16 -5.56 -11.12 -1.30
N TRP A 17 -4.65 -11.10 -0.33
CA TRP A 17 -3.27 -10.74 -0.54
C TRP A 17 -2.50 -11.76 -1.36
N ARG A 18 -2.79 -13.05 -1.19
CA ARG A 18 -2.24 -14.15 -2.00
C ARG A 18 -2.58 -13.98 -3.47
N VAL A 19 -3.87 -13.73 -3.78
CA VAL A 19 -4.33 -13.55 -5.17
C VAL A 19 -3.71 -12.31 -5.80
N VAL A 20 -3.71 -11.17 -5.09
CA VAL A 20 -3.12 -9.93 -5.60
C VAL A 20 -1.63 -10.11 -5.92
N ARG A 21 -0.87 -10.72 -5.00
CA ARG A 21 0.57 -10.97 -5.21
C ARG A 21 0.83 -11.95 -6.34
N GLN A 22 0.02 -13.00 -6.46
CA GLN A 22 0.14 -13.97 -7.55
C GLN A 22 -0.07 -13.29 -8.91
N VAL A 23 -1.22 -12.63 -9.09
CA VAL A 23 -1.57 -11.99 -10.36
C VAL A 23 -0.56 -10.90 -10.72
N ALA A 24 -0.09 -10.11 -9.75
CA ALA A 24 0.92 -9.10 -10.01
C ALA A 24 2.22 -9.71 -10.57
N ARG A 25 2.67 -10.85 -10.03
CA ARG A 25 3.88 -11.54 -10.52
C ARG A 25 3.67 -12.16 -11.89
N GLU A 26 2.49 -12.70 -12.17
CA GLU A 26 2.15 -13.27 -13.48
C GLU A 26 2.10 -12.22 -14.60
N ARG A 27 1.82 -10.95 -14.27
CA ARG A 27 1.63 -9.87 -15.24
C ARG A 27 2.81 -8.91 -15.35
N ALA A 28 3.67 -8.85 -14.34
CA ALA A 28 4.89 -8.07 -14.40
C ALA A 28 5.93 -8.72 -15.33
N LEU A 29 6.82 -7.91 -15.88
CA LEU A 29 8.00 -8.42 -16.58
C LEU A 29 8.90 -9.18 -15.57
N PRO A 30 9.48 -10.34 -15.94
CA PRO A 30 10.26 -11.16 -15.01
C PRO A 30 11.43 -10.45 -14.33
N GLU A 31 12.01 -9.44 -14.98
CA GLU A 31 13.17 -8.68 -14.50
C GLU A 31 12.79 -7.56 -13.51
N VAL A 32 11.50 -7.34 -13.27
CA VAL A 32 11.02 -6.26 -12.41
C VAL A 32 10.80 -6.75 -10.99
N ASP A 33 11.67 -6.30 -10.09
CA ASP A 33 11.51 -6.54 -8.65
C ASP A 33 10.53 -5.55 -8.01
N PHE A 34 9.51 -6.09 -7.31
CA PHE A 34 8.55 -5.30 -6.57
C PHE A 34 8.00 -5.99 -5.32
N GLU A 35 7.47 -5.18 -4.41
CA GLU A 35 6.71 -5.62 -3.25
C GLU A 35 5.32 -4.95 -3.24
N ILE A 36 4.32 -5.67 -2.74
CA ILE A 36 2.97 -5.17 -2.50
C ILE A 36 2.68 -5.31 -1.02
N VAL A 37 2.41 -4.19 -0.35
CA VAL A 37 2.20 -4.13 1.09
C VAL A 37 0.88 -3.42 1.44
N SER A 38 0.39 -3.68 2.65
CA SER A 38 -0.76 -2.97 3.21
C SER A 38 -0.41 -1.56 3.71
N ALA A 39 -1.32 -0.61 3.52
CA ALA A 39 -1.28 0.71 4.12
C ALA A 39 -1.51 0.61 5.63
N ARG A 40 -0.41 0.61 6.41
CA ARG A 40 -0.46 0.38 7.87
C ARG A 40 -1.27 1.41 8.66
N LEU A 41 -1.35 2.65 8.15
CA LEU A 41 -2.14 3.70 8.81
C LEU A 41 -3.65 3.52 8.57
N GLY A 42 -4.06 2.67 7.62
CA GLY A 42 -5.47 2.39 7.36
C GLY A 42 -6.31 3.66 7.22
N ASP A 43 -7.40 3.71 7.99
CA ASP A 43 -8.36 4.82 7.97
C ASP A 43 -7.78 6.11 8.60
N ASP A 44 -6.67 6.02 9.34
CA ASP A 44 -5.98 7.16 9.95
C ASP A 44 -4.99 7.84 8.99
N ALA A 45 -4.72 7.24 7.82
CA ALA A 45 -3.78 7.79 6.85
C ALA A 45 -4.05 9.27 6.45
N PRO A 46 -5.30 9.71 6.23
CA PRO A 46 -5.59 11.11 5.90
C PRO A 46 -5.21 12.09 7.02
N LEU A 47 -5.43 11.71 8.28
CA LEU A 47 -5.11 12.55 9.44
C LEU A 47 -3.60 12.76 9.55
N TRP A 48 -2.83 11.68 9.47
CA TRP A 48 -1.37 11.75 9.50
C TRP A 48 -0.81 12.51 8.29
N GLY A 49 -1.43 12.38 7.12
CA GLY A 49 -1.10 13.20 5.95
C GLY A 49 -1.28 14.69 6.22
N ALA A 50 -2.37 15.08 6.88
CA ALA A 50 -2.62 16.48 7.24
C ALA A 50 -1.57 17.01 8.24
N VAL A 51 -1.19 16.20 9.24
CA VAL A 51 -0.11 16.55 10.19
C VAL A 51 1.21 16.77 9.45
N ALA A 52 1.61 15.83 8.60
CA ALA A 52 2.85 15.95 7.83
C ALA A 52 2.87 17.21 6.95
N LEU A 53 1.75 17.53 6.30
CA LEU A 53 1.62 18.77 5.51
C LEU A 53 1.72 20.04 6.36
N ALA A 54 1.20 20.02 7.59
CA ALA A 54 1.34 21.14 8.52
C ALA A 54 2.80 21.31 8.98
N GLU A 55 3.47 20.22 9.35
CA GLU A 55 4.89 20.23 9.75
C GLU A 55 5.79 20.75 8.63
N MET A 56 5.57 20.29 7.39
CA MET A 56 6.31 20.75 6.21
C MET A 56 6.16 22.26 5.92
N ARG A 57 5.07 22.88 6.37
CA ARG A 57 4.81 24.32 6.20
C ARG A 57 5.34 25.17 7.35
N MET A 58 5.69 24.54 8.48
CA MET A 58 6.25 25.20 9.65
C MET A 58 7.78 25.14 9.69
N ALA A 59 8.39 24.26 8.87
CA ALA A 59 9.82 24.18 8.63
C ALA A 59 10.27 25.17 7.52
#